data_AF-A0A9D7NXR9-F1
#
_entry.id   AF-A0A9D7NXR9-F1
#
_cell.length_a   1.000
_cell.length_b   1.000
_cell.length_c   1.000
_cell.angle_alpha   90.00
_cell.angle_beta   90.00
_cell.angle_gamma   90.00
#
_symmetry.space_group_name_H-M   'P 1'
#
loop_
_entity.id
_entity.type
_entity.pdbx_description
1 polymer ?
#
loop_
_entity_poly.entity_id
_entity_poly.type
_entity_poly.pdbx_seq_one_letter_code
_entity_poly.pdbx_strand_id
1 'polypeptide(L)'
;MGTKVGRGECWDLAQAALNAAGAKWDGAYAFGDPVKVGAVERGDVVQFDRVLVEHRTATSMARETLGPHTAIVLEVLAPGRFLLAHQNFGPQGRKVSRYELIMADVKRGTITFFRPVR
;
A
#
# COMPACT_ATOMS: atom_id res chain seq x y z
N MET A 1 -9.10 9.46 -7.39
CA MET A 1 -7.72 9.99 -7.29
C MET A 1 -7.82 11.48 -7.01
N GLY A 2 -7.08 12.01 -6.02
CA GLY A 2 -7.15 13.43 -5.63
C GLY A 2 -8.33 13.82 -4.73
N THR A 3 -9.23 12.87 -4.42
CA THR A 3 -10.35 13.04 -3.50
C THR A 3 -10.06 12.39 -2.15
N LYS A 4 -10.71 12.89 -1.10
CA LYS A 4 -10.66 12.31 0.25
C LYS A 4 -11.68 11.17 0.33
N VAL A 5 -11.24 9.98 0.73
CA VAL A 5 -12.13 8.87 1.08
C VAL A 5 -12.34 8.85 2.60
N GLY A 6 -13.59 8.65 3.03
CA GLY A 6 -13.97 8.58 4.44
C GLY A 6 -13.50 9.77 5.28
N ARG A 7 -12.88 9.47 6.42
CA ARG A 7 -12.37 10.48 7.37
C ARG A 7 -11.04 11.05 6.95
N GLY A 8 -10.32 10.42 6.03
CA GLY A 8 -9.04 10.89 5.53
C GLY A 8 -7.88 9.95 5.76
N GLU A 9 -8.13 8.78 6.36
CA GLU A 9 -7.11 7.88 6.87
C GLU A 9 -6.72 6.80 5.84
N CYS A 10 -5.53 6.23 5.99
CA CYS A 10 -5.03 5.15 5.12
C CYS A 10 -5.96 3.93 5.11
N TRP A 11 -6.55 3.60 6.27
CA TRP A 11 -7.51 2.50 6.41
C TRP A 11 -8.89 2.81 5.80
N ASP A 12 -9.32 4.08 5.70
CA ASP A 12 -10.62 4.45 5.10
C ASP A 12 -10.64 4.07 3.61
N LEU A 13 -9.49 4.23 2.93
CA LEU A 13 -9.34 3.85 1.52
C LEU A 13 -9.40 2.33 1.35
N ALA A 14 -8.68 1.59 2.20
CA ALA A 14 -8.72 0.12 2.21
C ALA A 14 -10.15 -0.39 2.46
N GLN A 15 -10.82 0.13 3.50
CA GLN A 15 -12.21 -0.19 3.81
C GLN A 15 -13.14 0.08 2.62
N ALA A 16 -13.08 1.27 2.04
CA ALA A 16 -13.99 1.64 0.96
C ALA A 16 -13.79 0.75 -0.28
N ALA A 17 -12.54 0.41 -0.60
CA ALA A 17 -12.25 -0.48 -1.73
C ALA A 17 -12.68 -1.92 -1.47
N LEU A 18 -12.44 -2.44 -0.27
CA LEU A 18 -12.87 -3.79 0.13
C LEU A 18 -14.39 -3.91 0.12
N ASN A 19 -15.09 -2.93 0.70
CA ASN A 19 -16.55 -2.88 0.70
C ASN A 19 -17.11 -2.75 -0.73
N ALA A 20 -16.51 -1.92 -1.58
CA ALA A 20 -16.92 -1.79 -2.98
C ALA A 20 -16.67 -3.07 -3.79
N ALA A 21 -15.64 -3.84 -3.46
CA ALA A 21 -15.35 -5.15 -4.06
C ALA A 21 -16.24 -6.27 -3.48
N GLY A 22 -17.00 -6.00 -2.42
CA GLY A 22 -17.79 -7.01 -1.70
C GLY A 22 -16.92 -8.06 -1.00
N ALA A 23 -15.70 -7.69 -0.60
CA ALA A 23 -14.77 -8.57 0.08
C ALA A 23 -15.15 -8.77 1.55
N LYS A 24 -14.91 -9.98 2.07
CA LYS A 24 -14.98 -10.30 3.50
C LYS A 24 -13.66 -9.93 4.17
N TRP A 25 -13.75 -9.10 5.19
CA TRP A 25 -12.62 -8.68 6.02
C TRP A 25 -13.12 -8.37 7.43
N ASP A 26 -12.23 -8.41 8.42
CA ASP A 26 -12.58 -8.28 9.85
C ASP A 26 -12.80 -6.83 10.31
N GLY A 27 -12.61 -5.86 9.42
CA GLY A 27 -12.71 -4.44 9.75
C GLY A 27 -11.48 -3.87 10.49
N ALA A 28 -10.42 -4.66 10.70
CA ALA A 28 -9.25 -4.29 11.48
C ALA A 28 -7.93 -4.46 10.69
N TYR A 29 -7.34 -5.66 10.72
CA TYR A 29 -6.03 -5.93 10.12
C TYR A 29 -6.01 -7.19 9.24
N ALA A 30 -7.07 -7.99 9.23
CA ALA A 30 -7.19 -9.17 8.37
C ALA A 30 -7.90 -8.78 7.07
N PHE A 31 -7.13 -8.25 6.12
CA PHE A 31 -7.60 -7.87 4.80
C PHE A 31 -7.83 -9.05 3.85
N GLY A 32 -7.57 -10.29 4.30
CA GLY A 32 -7.72 -11.52 3.54
C GLY A 32 -6.51 -12.44 3.71
N ASP A 33 -6.23 -13.27 2.69
CA ASP A 33 -5.16 -14.27 2.73
C ASP A 33 -3.80 -13.68 2.37
N PRO A 34 -2.71 -14.02 3.08
CA PRO A 34 -1.39 -13.50 2.78
C PRO A 34 -0.89 -13.98 1.40
N VAL A 35 -0.38 -13.04 0.61
CA VAL A 35 0.11 -13.26 -0.76
C VAL A 35 1.62 -13.11 -0.80
N LYS A 36 2.29 -14.02 -1.51
CA LYS A 36 3.73 -13.88 -1.80
C LYS A 36 3.93 -12.77 -2.82
N VAL A 37 5.02 -12.00 -2.70
CA VAL A 37 5.35 -10.87 -3.59
C VAL A 37 5.25 -11.21 -5.09
N GLY A 38 5.66 -12.41 -5.49
CA GLY A 38 5.59 -12.86 -6.89
C GLY A 38 4.21 -13.25 -7.41
N ALA A 39 3.21 -13.33 -6.53
CA ALA A 39 1.82 -13.65 -6.85
C ALA A 39 0.88 -12.46 -6.62
N VAL A 40 1.43 -11.28 -6.31
CA VAL A 40 0.65 -10.06 -6.08
C VAL A 40 -0.08 -9.65 -7.36
N GLU A 41 -1.33 -9.25 -7.21
CA GLU A 41 -2.20 -8.81 -8.28
C GLU A 41 -2.83 -7.45 -7.96
N ARG A 42 -3.41 -6.82 -8.99
CA ARG A 42 -4.23 -5.63 -8.82
C ARG A 42 -5.40 -5.95 -7.88
N GLY A 43 -5.61 -5.07 -6.90
CA GLY A 43 -6.68 -5.20 -5.90
C GLY A 43 -6.20 -5.81 -4.58
N ASP A 44 -5.01 -6.40 -4.53
CA ASP A 44 -4.41 -6.84 -3.28
C ASP A 44 -4.15 -5.65 -2.35
N VAL A 45 -4.28 -5.88 -1.05
CA VAL A 45 -4.01 -4.88 0.00
C VAL A 45 -2.58 -5.04 0.49
N VAL A 46 -1.89 -3.94 0.72
CA VAL A 46 -0.52 -3.89 1.22
C VAL A 46 -0.52 -3.27 2.61
N GLN A 47 0.04 -3.97 3.58
CA GLN A 47 0.29 -3.47 4.93
C GLN A 47 1.79 -3.28 5.14
N PHE A 48 2.16 -2.10 5.64
CA PHE A 48 3.51 -1.74 6.02
C PHE A 48 3.61 -1.72 7.56
N ASP A 49 4.68 -2.29 8.11
CA ASP A 49 5.13 -2.11 9.50
C ASP A 49 6.61 -1.70 9.54
N ARG A 50 6.86 -0.46 9.99
CA ARG A 50 8.20 0.14 10.19
C ARG A 50 9.13 -0.10 9.00
N VAL A 51 8.64 0.21 7.80
CA VAL A 51 9.34 -0.02 6.54
C VAL A 51 10.27 1.14 6.23
N LEU A 52 11.55 0.85 6.05
CA LEU A 52 12.55 1.81 5.61
C LEU A 52 12.81 1.61 4.12
N VAL A 53 12.49 2.63 3.34
CA VAL A 53 12.74 2.67 1.89
C VAL A 53 13.88 3.65 1.62
N GLU A 54 14.86 3.21 0.86
CA GLU A 54 15.98 4.02 0.38
C GLU A 54 15.99 4.04 -1.13
N HIS A 55 15.50 5.13 -1.69
CA HIS A 55 15.56 5.37 -3.11
C HIS A 55 16.86 6.10 -3.44
N ARG A 56 17.76 5.42 -4.15
CA ARG A 56 19.04 6.00 -4.58
C ARG A 56 18.98 6.30 -6.08
N THR A 57 19.11 7.57 -6.43
CA THR A 57 19.35 8.01 -7.80
C THR A 57 20.85 8.25 -8.01
N ALA A 58 21.26 8.50 -9.25
CA ALA A 58 22.67 8.80 -9.57
C ALA A 58 23.21 10.04 -8.84
N THR A 59 22.32 10.94 -8.40
CA THR A 59 22.68 12.26 -7.84
C THR A 59 22.13 12.49 -6.44
N SER A 60 21.29 11.60 -5.89
CA SER A 60 20.68 11.79 -4.58
C SER A 60 20.31 10.46 -3.93
N MET A 61 20.17 10.48 -2.60
CA MET A 61 19.63 9.38 -1.81
C MET A 61 18.48 9.92 -0.98
N ALA A 62 17.26 9.50 -1.30
CA ALA A 62 16.08 9.76 -0.50
C ALA A 62 15.84 8.57 0.43
N ARG A 63 15.57 8.86 1.71
CA ARG A 63 15.32 7.84 2.74
C ARG A 63 14.00 8.17 3.41
N GLU A 64 13.07 7.23 3.33
CA GLU A 64 11.70 7.40 3.80
C GLU A 64 11.37 6.25 4.75
N THR A 65 10.79 6.60 5.91
CA THR A 65 10.30 5.59 6.86
C THR A 65 8.78 5.61 6.82
N LEU A 66 8.18 4.49 6.43
CA LEU A 66 6.76 4.24 6.52
C LEU A 66 6.47 3.57 7.85
N GLY A 67 5.67 4.21 8.69
CA GLY A 67 5.12 3.61 9.91
C GLY A 67 4.05 2.55 9.60
N PRO A 68 3.13 2.26 10.54
CA PRO A 68 1.95 1.46 10.27
C PRO A 68 1.10 2.13 9.19
N HIS A 69 1.05 1.52 7.99
CA HIS A 69 0.39 2.13 6.84
C HIS A 69 -0.25 1.08 5.95
N THR A 70 -1.38 1.42 5.34
CA THR A 70 -2.14 0.52 4.46
C THR A 70 -2.33 1.17 3.09
N ALA A 71 -2.15 0.38 2.04
CA ALA A 71 -2.33 0.80 0.66
C ALA A 71 -2.96 -0.32 -0.17
N ILE A 72 -3.36 -0.02 -1.40
CA ILE A 72 -3.97 -0.98 -2.33
C ILE A 72 -3.14 -1.03 -3.60
N VAL A 73 -2.87 -2.23 -4.10
CA VAL A 73 -2.20 -2.42 -5.39
C VAL A 73 -3.15 -2.00 -6.51
N LEU A 74 -2.81 -0.94 -7.22
CA LEU A 74 -3.49 -0.53 -8.45
C LEU A 74 -2.99 -1.32 -9.65
N GLU A 75 -1.67 -1.56 -9.70
CA GLU A 75 -1.00 -2.17 -10.84
C GLU A 75 0.33 -2.82 -10.43
N VAL A 76 0.67 -3.93 -11.08
CA VAL A 76 1.99 -4.57 -10.98
C VAL A 76 2.81 -4.12 -12.19
N LEU A 77 3.71 -3.18 -11.97
CA LEU A 77 4.50 -2.55 -13.06
C LEU A 77 5.59 -3.50 -13.56
N ALA A 78 6.22 -4.22 -12.65
CA ALA A 78 7.25 -5.22 -12.92
C ALA A 78 7.39 -6.15 -11.69
N PRO A 79 8.11 -7.27 -11.78
CA PRO A 79 8.41 -8.10 -10.61
C PRO A 79 9.05 -7.26 -9.48
N GLY A 80 8.35 -7.14 -8.36
CA GLY A 80 8.80 -6.33 -7.21
C GLY A 80 8.62 -4.82 -7.36
N ARG A 81 7.87 -4.33 -8.36
CA ARG A 81 7.50 -2.92 -8.53
C ARG A 81 5.99 -2.78 -8.65
N PHE A 82 5.39 -2.03 -7.74
CA PHE A 82 3.94 -1.91 -7.61
C PHE A 82 3.51 -0.46 -7.58
N LEU A 83 2.44 -0.15 -8.30
CA LEU A 83 1.76 1.14 -8.16
C LEU A 83 0.66 0.99 -7.11
N LEU A 84 0.75 1.76 -6.04
CA LEU A 84 -0.16 1.69 -4.90
C LEU A 84 -1.06 2.91 -4.84
N ALA A 85 -2.31 2.73 -4.44
CA ALA A 85 -3.19 3.78 -3.97
C ALA A 85 -3.12 3.84 -2.45
N HIS A 86 -2.91 5.03 -1.91
CA HIS A 86 -2.88 5.26 -0.47
C HIS A 86 -3.41 6.65 -0.13
N GLN A 87 -3.61 6.91 1.15
CA GLN A 87 -4.06 8.20 1.67
C GLN A 87 -3.41 8.42 3.03
N ASN A 88 -3.31 9.68 3.47
CA ASN A 88 -2.72 10.07 4.75
C ASN A 88 -1.22 9.80 4.88
N PHE A 89 -0.47 9.90 3.78
CA PHE A 89 0.99 9.73 3.80
C PHE A 89 1.67 10.63 2.78
N GLY A 90 2.85 11.14 3.14
CA GLY A 90 3.62 12.07 2.30
C GLY A 90 2.95 13.44 2.12
N PRO A 91 3.43 14.26 1.16
CA PRO A 91 3.02 15.65 1.03
C PRO A 91 1.58 15.83 0.53
N GLN A 92 0.92 14.76 0.08
CA GLN A 92 -0.47 14.79 -0.38
C GLN A 92 -1.49 14.67 0.77
N GLY A 93 -1.05 14.32 1.98
CA GLY A 93 -1.88 14.29 3.18
C GLY A 93 -3.12 13.41 3.03
N ARG A 94 -4.28 13.91 3.44
CA ARG A 94 -5.54 13.16 3.52
C ARG A 94 -6.26 12.98 2.18
N LYS A 95 -5.57 13.01 1.04
CA LYS A 95 -6.15 12.75 -0.28
C LYS A 95 -5.58 11.45 -0.85
N VAL A 96 -6.37 10.74 -1.64
CA VAL A 96 -5.88 9.53 -2.30
C VAL A 96 -4.80 9.89 -3.33
N SER A 97 -3.59 9.42 -3.09
CA SER A 97 -2.40 9.58 -3.93
C SER A 97 -1.87 8.24 -4.41
N ARG A 98 -0.95 8.31 -5.37
CA ARG A 98 -0.21 7.16 -5.88
C ARG A 98 1.16 7.12 -5.23
N TYR A 99 1.61 5.91 -4.90
CA TYR A 99 2.96 5.66 -4.44
C TYR A 99 3.53 4.47 -5.20
N GLU A 100 4.72 4.64 -5.79
CA GLU A 100 5.42 3.52 -6.42
C GLU A 100 6.28 2.82 -5.37
N LEU A 101 5.93 1.56 -5.08
CA LEU A 101 6.72 0.71 -4.19
C LEU A 101 7.70 -0.11 -5.03
N ILE A 102 8.99 0.07 -4.76
CA ILE A 102 10.08 -0.70 -5.33
C ILE A 102 10.68 -1.56 -4.22
N MET A 103 10.46 -2.88 -4.28
CA MET A 103 10.89 -3.81 -3.23
C MET A 103 12.43 -3.83 -3.05
N ALA A 104 13.18 -3.54 -4.10
CA ALA A 104 14.66 -3.44 -4.04
C ALA A 104 15.17 -2.26 -3.19
N ASP A 105 14.34 -1.22 -3.05
CA ASP A 105 14.67 -0.03 -2.26
C ASP A 105 14.33 -0.23 -0.78
N VAL A 106 13.54 -1.26 -0.43
CA VAL A 106 13.20 -1.61 0.94
C VAL A 106 14.43 -2.19 1.64
N LYS A 107 14.87 -1.54 2.73
CA LYS A 107 16.04 -1.98 3.52
C LYS A 107 15.67 -2.68 4.81
N ARG A 108 14.55 -2.29 5.44
CA ARG A 108 14.07 -2.86 6.71
C ARG A 108 12.55 -2.77 6.81
N GLY A 109 11.99 -3.50 7.77
CA GLY A 109 10.56 -3.53 8.08
C GLY A 109 9.83 -4.69 7.42
N THR A 110 8.52 -4.75 7.63
CA THR A 110 7.67 -5.82 7.12
C THR A 110 6.66 -5.26 6.14
N ILE A 111 6.59 -5.88 4.96
CA ILE A 111 5.56 -5.60 3.96
C ILE A 111 4.79 -6.90 3.77
N THR A 112 3.49 -6.85 4.05
CA THR A 112 2.60 -8.00 3.87
C THR A 112 1.54 -7.65 2.84
N PHE A 113 1.41 -8.51 1.83
CA PHE A 113 0.35 -8.41 0.84
C PHE A 113 -0.79 -9.34 1.24
N PHE A 114 -2.02 -8.90 1.06
CA PHE A 114 -3.22 -9.65 1.35
C PHE A 114 -4.14 -9.67 0.15
N ARG A 115 -4.69 -10.83 -0.18
CA ARG A 115 -5.73 -10.97 -1.19
C ARG A 115 -7.09 -10.95 -0.52
N PRO A 116 -7.94 -9.96 -0.80
CA PRO A 116 -9.29 -9.95 -0.27
C PRO A 116 -10.06 -11.19 -0.72
N VAL A 117 -10.65 -11.89 0.25
CA VAL A 117 -11.51 -13.05 0.00
C VAL A 117 -12.97 -12.63 -0.10
N ARG A 118 -13.81 -13.39 -0.80
CA ARG A 118 -15.24 -13.11 -1.01
C ARG A 118 -16.14 -14.02 -0.16
#